data_AF-A0A1V2IMD1-F1
#
_entry.id   AF-A0A1V2IMD1-F1
#
_cell.length_a   1.000
_cell.length_b   1.000
_cell.length_c   1.000
_cell.angle_alpha   90.00
_cell.angle_beta   90.00
_cell.angle_gamma   90.00
#
_symmetry.space_group_name_H-M   'P 1'
#
loop_
_entity.id
_entity.type
_entity.pdbx_description
1 polymer ?
#
loop_
_entity_poly.entity_id
_entity_poly.type
_entity_poly.pdbx_seq_one_letter_code
_entity_poly.pdbx_strand_id
1 'polypeptide(L)'
;MVLLDAVEDCDERRSPYLGNIPILRWKPDSPLVMERLLGLLLAESFRHRYFPRQVAWLSRLRRVDRPYYCLSRPPEPLTLLELRRRTGSVEADLTVVYPDPPLDSEETRLLHEFEPRMRLMTPTMFFSA
;
A
#
# COMPACT_ATOMS: atom_id res chain seq x y z
N MET A 1 -9.49 0.77 1.77
CA MET A 1 -10.35 -0.36 1.39
C MET A 1 -10.21 -1.43 2.46
N VAL A 2 -11.33 -1.98 2.91
CA VAL A 2 -11.41 -3.12 3.83
C VAL A 2 -12.22 -4.19 3.13
N LEU A 3 -11.81 -5.46 3.22
CA LEU A 3 -12.60 -6.58 2.72
C LEU A 3 -13.39 -7.19 3.89
N LEU A 4 -14.72 -7.20 3.77
CA LEU A 4 -15.57 -8.01 4.62
C LEU A 4 -15.80 -9.34 3.93
N ASP A 5 -15.23 -10.40 4.48
CA ASP A 5 -15.36 -11.76 3.98
C ASP A 5 -16.57 -12.42 4.64
N ALA A 6 -17.63 -12.64 3.87
CA ALA A 6 -18.86 -13.31 4.32
C ALA A 6 -19.04 -14.72 3.73
N VAL A 7 -17.98 -15.29 3.15
CA VAL A 7 -17.99 -16.70 2.75
C VAL A 7 -18.12 -17.55 4.01
N GLU A 8 -18.83 -18.67 3.98
CA GLU A 8 -19.00 -19.53 5.16
C GLU A 8 -18.09 -20.75 5.11
N ASP A 9 -18.13 -21.50 4.01
CA ASP A 9 -17.43 -22.77 3.87
C ASP A 9 -16.04 -22.61 3.24
N CYS A 10 -15.99 -22.31 1.94
CA CYS A 10 -14.75 -22.27 1.19
C CYS A 10 -14.76 -21.12 0.17
N ASP A 11 -13.64 -20.40 0.13
CA ASP A 11 -13.29 -19.54 -0.99
C ASP A 11 -12.12 -20.20 -1.71
N GLU A 12 -12.43 -20.95 -2.78
CA GLU A 12 -11.43 -21.71 -3.55
C GLU A 12 -10.37 -20.80 -4.17
N ARG A 13 -10.74 -19.54 -4.48
CA ARG A 13 -9.83 -18.58 -5.08
C ARG A 13 -10.22 -17.16 -4.70
N ARG A 14 -9.42 -16.57 -3.83
CA ARG A 14 -9.48 -15.14 -3.52
C ARG A 14 -9.19 -14.29 -4.75
N SER A 15 -9.86 -13.14 -4.80
CA SER A 15 -9.55 -12.11 -5.81
C SER A 15 -8.07 -11.74 -5.73
N PRO A 16 -7.36 -11.67 -6.87
CA PRO A 16 -5.94 -11.38 -6.88
C PRO A 16 -5.68 -9.95 -6.40
N TYR A 17 -4.48 -9.73 -5.85
CA TYR A 17 -4.00 -8.41 -5.44
C TYR A 17 -4.79 -7.75 -4.29
N LEU A 18 -5.21 -8.58 -3.33
CA LEU A 18 -5.82 -8.17 -2.06
C LEU A 18 -4.94 -8.56 -0.86
N GLY A 19 -3.65 -8.79 -1.06
CA GLY A 19 -2.74 -9.28 -0.02
C GLY A 19 -2.49 -8.23 1.07
N ASN A 20 -2.40 -6.96 0.65
CA ASN A 20 -2.04 -5.87 1.56
C ASN A 20 -3.23 -5.15 2.21
N ILE A 21 -4.47 -5.64 2.06
CA ILE A 21 -5.67 -5.00 2.64
C ILE A 21 -6.13 -5.73 3.91
N PRO A 22 -6.71 -5.01 4.89
CA PRO A 22 -7.32 -5.67 6.04
C PRO A 22 -8.54 -6.47 5.59
N ILE A 23 -8.61 -7.72 6.07
CA ILE A 23 -9.72 -8.63 5.85
C ILE A 23 -10.38 -8.90 7.20
N LEU A 24 -11.69 -8.67 7.28
CA LEU A 24 -12.51 -9.02 8.43
C LEU A 24 -13.47 -10.13 8.01
N ARG A 25 -13.44 -11.27 8.71
CA ARG A 25 -14.44 -12.34 8.53
C ARG A 25 -15.75 -11.95 9.20
N TRP A 26 -16.84 -12.05 8.47
CA TRP A 26 -18.20 -11.92 8.97
C TRP A 26 -18.49 -13.04 9.99
N LYS A 27 -19.08 -12.66 11.11
CA LYS A 27 -19.53 -13.59 12.15
C LYS A 27 -20.92 -13.13 12.63
N PRO A 28 -22.01 -13.75 12.15
CA PRO A 28 -23.36 -13.25 12.39
C PRO A 28 -23.71 -13.14 13.88
N ASP A 29 -23.18 -14.05 14.71
CA ASP A 29 -23.46 -14.09 16.15
C ASP A 29 -22.56 -13.18 17.00
N SER A 30 -21.59 -12.48 16.38
CA SER A 30 -20.65 -11.65 17.13
C SER A 30 -21.08 -10.17 17.09
N PRO A 31 -21.51 -9.59 18.23
CA PRO A 31 -21.96 -8.19 18.27
C PRO A 31 -20.84 -7.19 17.95
N LEU A 32 -19.57 -7.61 18.04
CA LEU A 32 -18.40 -6.77 17.80
C LEU A 32 -17.97 -6.66 16.34
N VAL A 33 -18.57 -7.42 15.40
CA VAL A 33 -18.12 -7.43 13.99
C VAL A 33 -18.26 -6.05 13.37
N MET A 34 -19.39 -5.38 13.62
CA MET A 34 -19.64 -4.05 13.07
C MET A 34 -18.72 -2.99 13.66
N GLU A 35 -18.46 -3.03 14.97
CA GLU A 35 -17.51 -2.13 15.62
C GLU A 35 -16.10 -2.29 15.05
N ARG A 36 -15.64 -3.53 14.88
CA ARG A 36 -14.34 -3.83 14.27
C ARG A 36 -14.27 -3.36 12.82
N LEU A 37 -15.34 -3.56 12.04
CA LEU A 37 -15.42 -3.09 10.66
C LEU A 37 -15.29 -1.57 10.58
N LEU A 38 -16.03 -0.84 11.42
CA LEU A 38 -15.95 0.62 11.51
C LEU A 38 -14.54 1.08 11.91
N GLY A 39 -13.92 0.43 12.90
CA GLY A 39 -12.55 0.72 13.29
C GLY A 39 -11.55 0.54 12.15
N LEU A 40 -11.66 -0.57 11.40
CA LEU A 40 -10.83 -0.81 10.21
C LEU A 40 -11.07 0.24 9.12
N LEU A 41 -12.33 0.59 8.83
CA LEU A 41 -12.67 1.59 7.83
C LEU A 41 -12.13 2.98 8.19
N LEU A 42 -12.19 3.37 9.47
CA LEU A 42 -11.62 4.62 9.95
C LEU A 42 -10.09 4.62 9.84
N ALA A 43 -9.44 3.54 10.28
CA ALA A 43 -7.99 3.40 10.17
C ALA A 43 -7.52 3.47 8.71
N GLU A 44 -8.22 2.80 7.80
CA GLU A 44 -7.96 2.87 6.37
C GLU A 44 -8.17 4.28 5.81
N SER A 45 -9.27 4.93 6.17
CA SER A 45 -9.56 6.31 5.73
C SER A 45 -8.45 7.26 6.17
N PHE A 46 -7.96 7.11 7.41
CA PHE A 46 -6.84 7.89 7.89
C PHE A 46 -5.54 7.56 7.17
N ARG A 47 -5.25 6.29 6.89
CA ARG A 47 -4.05 5.92 6.13
C ARG A 47 -4.05 6.58 4.76
N HIS A 48 -5.14 6.46 4.00
CA HIS A 48 -5.26 7.11 2.68
C HIS A 48 -5.18 8.63 2.75
N ARG A 49 -5.74 9.26 3.80
CA ARG A 49 -5.79 10.71 3.94
C ARG A 49 -4.51 11.35 4.44
N TYR A 50 -3.85 10.73 5.42
CA TYR A 50 -2.76 11.32 6.19
C TYR A 50 -1.40 10.78 5.81
N PHE A 51 -1.29 9.58 5.23
CA PHE A 51 0.01 9.05 4.83
C PHE A 51 0.74 9.97 3.83
N PRO A 52 0.11 10.47 2.74
CA PRO A 52 0.79 11.39 1.83
C PRO A 52 1.22 12.71 2.51
N ARG A 53 0.46 13.16 3.50
CA ARG A 53 0.79 14.37 4.29
C ARG A 53 1.98 14.14 5.20
N GLN A 54 2.05 12.96 5.83
CA GLN A 54 3.19 12.54 6.64
C GLN A 54 4.45 12.44 5.79
N VAL A 55 4.37 11.79 4.61
CA VAL A 55 5.48 11.73 3.65
C VAL A 55 5.91 13.13 3.25
N ALA A 56 5.00 14.02 2.85
CA ALA A 56 5.33 15.38 2.48
C ALA A 56 6.01 16.18 3.60
N TRP A 57 5.57 16.00 4.84
CA TRP A 57 6.21 16.63 6.01
C TRP A 57 7.62 16.09 6.23
N LEU A 58 7.83 14.77 6.17
CA LEU A 58 9.14 14.14 6.31
C LEU A 58 10.10 14.52 5.18
N SER A 59 9.63 14.53 3.93
CA SER A 59 10.44 14.91 2.76
C SER A 59 10.95 16.35 2.89
N ARG A 60 10.13 17.28 3.40
CA ARG A 60 10.55 18.66 3.68
C ARG A 60 11.62 18.72 4.78
N LEU A 61 11.42 17.97 5.86
CA LEU A 61 12.36 17.93 6.99
C LEU A 61 13.74 17.38 6.55
N ARG A 62 13.75 16.43 5.63
CA ARG A 62 14.96 15.74 5.14
C ARG A 62 15.52 16.28 3.81
N ARG A 63 14.91 17.33 3.25
CA ARG A 63 15.29 17.94 1.95
C ARG A 63 15.34 16.93 0.80
N VAL A 64 14.34 16.05 0.74
CA VAL A 64 14.18 15.09 -0.37
C VAL A 64 13.51 15.80 -1.55
N ASP A 65 14.30 16.26 -2.52
CA ASP A 65 13.85 17.06 -3.69
C ASP A 65 13.41 16.23 -4.91
N ARG A 66 13.06 14.95 -4.74
CA ARG A 66 12.71 14.07 -5.85
C ARG A 66 11.19 13.97 -6.05
N PRO A 67 10.70 13.82 -7.30
CA PRO A 67 9.31 13.47 -7.53
C PRO A 67 9.02 12.11 -6.89
N TYR A 68 8.02 12.07 -6.00
CA TYR A 68 7.57 10.84 -5.38
C TYR A 68 6.07 10.63 -5.56
N TYR A 69 5.69 9.36 -5.67
CA TYR A 69 4.30 8.93 -5.67
C TYR A 69 4.00 8.19 -4.36
N CYS A 70 2.98 8.65 -3.64
CA CYS A 70 2.58 8.01 -2.38
C CYS A 70 1.55 6.90 -2.65
N LEU A 71 1.86 5.70 -2.20
CA LEU A 71 0.88 4.64 -2.02
C LEU A 71 0.49 4.56 -0.55
N SER A 72 -0.78 4.30 -0.27
CA SER A 72 -1.25 4.09 1.11
C SER A 72 -0.98 2.67 1.62
N ARG A 73 -0.34 1.81 0.82
CA ARG A 73 0.02 0.43 1.12
C ARG A 73 1.26 0.02 0.31
N PRO A 74 1.97 -1.04 0.71
CA PRO A 74 3.02 -1.60 -0.12
C PRO A 74 2.47 -1.98 -1.51
N PRO A 75 3.20 -1.66 -2.59
CA PRO A 75 2.78 -1.98 -3.95
C PRO A 75 2.75 -3.49 -4.19
N GLU A 76 1.81 -3.92 -5.02
CA GLU A 76 1.79 -5.24 -5.63
C GLU A 76 1.98 -5.11 -7.16
N PRO A 77 2.30 -6.18 -7.91
CA PRO A 77 2.58 -6.07 -9.35
C PRO A 77 1.52 -5.33 -10.17
N LEU A 78 0.23 -5.58 -9.89
CA LEU A 78 -0.86 -4.87 -10.57
C LEU A 78 -0.88 -3.36 -10.25
N THR A 79 -0.47 -2.98 -9.03
CA THR A 79 -0.35 -1.57 -8.64
C THR A 79 0.65 -0.84 -9.54
N LEU A 80 1.79 -1.47 -9.83
CA LEU A 80 2.83 -0.88 -10.67
C LEU A 80 2.42 -0.77 -12.14
N LEU A 81 1.76 -1.81 -12.67
CA LEU A 81 1.22 -1.78 -14.03
C LEU A 81 0.22 -0.63 -14.21
N GLU A 82 -0.68 -0.43 -13.25
CA GLU A 82 -1.64 0.67 -13.30
C GLU A 82 -0.98 2.04 -13.11
N LEU A 83 0.06 2.15 -12.27
CA LEU A 83 0.85 3.38 -12.17
C LEU A 83 1.49 3.73 -13.50
N ARG A 84 2.16 2.76 -14.15
CA ARG A 84 2.77 2.94 -15.47
C ARG A 84 1.75 3.39 -16.52
N ARG A 85 0.55 2.79 -16.54
CA ARG A 85 -0.52 3.17 -17.47
C ARG A 85 -0.97 4.62 -17.26
N ARG A 86 -1.02 5.08 -16.00
CA ARG A 86 -1.43 6.45 -15.66
C ARG A 86 -0.35 7.47 -15.96
N THR A 87 0.94 7.12 -15.78
CA THR A 87 2.05 8.04 -15.98
C THR A 87 2.63 8.00 -17.40
N GLY A 88 2.16 7.09 -18.28
CA GLY A 88 2.57 6.96 -19.69
C GLY A 88 3.94 6.30 -19.88
N SER A 89 4.86 6.59 -18.98
CA SER A 89 6.06 5.85 -18.63
C SER A 89 6.33 6.13 -17.16
N VAL A 90 6.84 5.16 -16.39
CA VAL A 90 7.52 5.53 -15.16
C VAL A 90 8.73 6.34 -15.62
N GLU A 91 8.68 7.68 -15.48
CA GLU A 91 9.84 8.51 -15.76
C GLU A 91 11.06 7.87 -15.10
N ALA A 92 12.20 7.89 -15.79
CA ALA A 92 13.44 7.47 -15.16
C ALA A 92 13.54 8.23 -13.83
N ASP A 93 13.54 7.50 -12.70
CA ASP A 93 13.66 8.01 -11.33
C ASP A 93 12.37 8.27 -10.51
N LEU A 94 11.18 7.77 -10.91
CA LEU A 94 10.01 7.81 -10.01
C LEU A 94 10.29 7.07 -8.70
N THR A 95 10.18 7.78 -7.58
CA THR A 95 10.25 7.18 -6.24
C THR A 95 8.84 6.89 -5.73
N VAL A 96 8.51 5.62 -5.53
CA VAL A 96 7.26 5.21 -4.90
C VAL A 96 7.48 5.07 -3.40
N VAL A 97 6.73 5.85 -2.62
CA VAL A 97 6.78 5.86 -1.16
C VAL A 97 5.53 5.18 -0.62
N TYR A 98 5.70 4.18 0.23
CA TYR A 98 4.63 3.40 0.87
C TYR A 98 4.87 3.23 2.37
N PRO A 99 3.85 2.88 3.18
CA PRO A 99 4.01 2.79 4.63
C PRO A 99 5.00 1.69 5.03
N ASP A 100 5.71 1.92 6.13
CA ASP A 100 6.55 0.90 6.77
C ASP A 100 5.73 -0.35 7.16
N PRO A 101 6.37 -1.54 7.22
CA PRO A 101 7.80 -1.80 6.97
C PRO A 101 8.16 -1.86 5.47
N PRO A 102 9.47 -1.80 5.14
CA PRO A 102 9.94 -2.10 3.78
C PRO A 102 9.54 -3.52 3.34
N LEU A 103 9.30 -3.67 2.04
CA LEU A 103 9.10 -4.96 1.40
C LEU A 103 10.33 -5.87 1.60
N ASP A 104 10.10 -7.18 1.59
CA ASP A 104 11.20 -8.14 1.65
C ASP A 104 12.00 -8.18 0.34
N SER A 105 13.10 -8.95 0.33
CA SER A 105 13.98 -9.03 -0.83
C SER A 105 13.34 -9.68 -2.06
N GLU A 106 12.45 -10.65 -1.86
CA GLU A 106 11.79 -11.37 -2.96
C GLU A 106 10.69 -10.51 -3.59
N GLU A 107 9.85 -9.86 -2.76
CA GLU A 107 8.85 -8.89 -3.20
C GLU A 107 9.51 -7.73 -3.94
N THR A 108 10.58 -7.17 -3.38
CA THR A 108 11.33 -6.07 -4.00
C THR A 108 11.93 -6.50 -5.34
N ARG A 109 12.54 -7.69 -5.41
CA ARG A 109 13.09 -8.24 -6.65
C ARG A 109 12.01 -8.41 -7.71
N LEU A 110 10.89 -9.03 -7.38
CA LEU A 110 9.77 -9.23 -8.29
C LEU A 110 9.28 -7.91 -8.87
N LEU A 111 9.06 -6.90 -8.02
CA LEU A 111 8.59 -5.59 -8.46
C LEU A 111 9.61 -4.87 -9.36
N HIS A 112 10.90 -5.03 -9.11
CA HIS A 112 11.95 -4.50 -9.98
C HIS A 112 12.03 -5.21 -11.34
N GLU A 113 11.61 -6.48 -11.45
CA GLU A 113 11.51 -7.14 -12.76
C GLU A 113 10.43 -6.48 -13.64
N PHE A 114 9.35 -5.95 -13.05
CA PHE A 114 8.33 -5.19 -13.76
C PHE A 114 8.78 -3.76 -14.10
N GLU A 115 9.41 -3.06 -13.15
CA GLU A 115 9.84 -1.66 -13.31
C GLU A 115 11.25 -1.44 -12.72
N PRO A 116 12.33 -1.74 -13.48
CA PRO A 116 13.71 -1.74 -12.96
C PRO A 116 14.21 -0.37 -12.49
N ARG A 117 13.66 0.71 -13.04
CA ARG A 117 14.10 2.10 -12.76
C ARG A 117 13.33 2.75 -11.62
N MET A 118 12.29 2.09 -11.12
CA MET A 118 11.48 2.63 -10.02
C MET A 118 12.22 2.45 -8.70
N ARG A 119 12.21 3.49 -7.85
CA ARG A 119 12.75 3.39 -6.50
C ARG A 119 11.62 3.14 -5.50
N LEU A 120 11.70 2.05 -4.75
CA LEU A 120 10.78 1.73 -3.67
C LEU A 120 11.35 2.23 -2.34
N MET A 121 10.58 3.01 -1.60
CA MET A 121 11.00 3.57 -0.31
C MET A 121 9.87 3.58 0.72
N THR A 122 10.25 3.55 1.99
CA THR A 122 9.34 3.81 3.12
C THR A 122 9.76 5.07 3.88
N PRO A 123 8.88 5.64 4.72
CA PRO A 123 9.22 6.78 5.56
C PRO A 123 10.48 6.59 6.42
N THR A 124 10.66 5.41 7.03
CA THR A 124 11.85 5.14 7.86
C THR A 124 13.15 5.21 7.04
N MET A 125 13.11 4.86 5.75
CA MET A 125 14.28 4.92 4.87
C MET A 125 14.76 6.36 4.57
N PHE A 126 13.94 7.40 4.81
CA PHE A 126 14.39 8.80 4.69
C PHE A 126 15.44 9.20 5.74
N PHE A 127 15.59 8.39 6.79
CA PHE A 127 16.57 8.63 7.86
C PHE A 127 17.87 7.85 7.67
N SER A 128 17.86 6.80 6.84
CA SER A 128 19.04 6.01 6.48
C SER A 128 19.71 6.47 5.19
N ALA A 129 19.07 7.36 4.43
CA ALA A 129 19.54 7.91 3.16
C ALA A 129 20.34 9.20 3.32
#